data_AF-A0A3A8KYK7-F1
#
_entry.id   AF-A0A3A8KYK7-F1
#
_cell.length_a   1.000
_cell.length_b   1.000
_cell.length_c   1.000
_cell.angle_alpha   90.00
_cell.angle_beta   90.00
_cell.angle_gamma   90.00
#
_symmetry.space_group_name_H-M   'P 1'
#
loop_
_entity.id
_entity.type
_entity.pdbx_description
1 polymer ?
#
loop_
_entity_poly.entity_id
_entity_poly.type
_entity_poly.pdbx_seq_one_letter_code
_entity_poly.pdbx_strand_id
1 'polypeptide(L)'
;MSQERLQQSLSAGPHHLLSRLVGTWEGVARTWFQPDKVEDESPISGTFRSALDGRFVVYEYTSAFGGKPLSGMATLGHHLDGKQFTMSWVDTFHVGTDIMSLQGEAGVSDRISVTGSYSTGEQSPRWGWRVDIELTGPDALVITHFNIEPGEAPQKAIELQYKRRS
;
A
#
# COMPACT_ATOMS: atom_id res chain seq x y z
N MET A 1 21.60 15.79 -13.77
CA MET A 1 20.32 15.39 -14.41
C MET A 1 19.51 14.39 -13.56
N SER A 2 19.87 13.09 -13.44
CA SER A 2 19.06 12.14 -12.65
C SER A 2 19.11 12.40 -11.13
N GLN A 3 20.29 12.75 -10.60
CA GLN A 3 20.49 13.02 -9.18
C GLN A 3 19.85 14.34 -8.71
N GLU A 4 19.91 15.40 -9.51
CA GLU A 4 19.25 16.69 -9.19
C GLU A 4 17.73 16.55 -9.16
N ARG A 5 17.14 15.82 -10.13
CA ARG A 5 15.70 15.52 -10.14
C ARG A 5 15.27 14.73 -8.91
N LEU A 6 16.08 13.76 -8.49
CA LEU A 6 15.83 13.04 -7.25
C LEU A 6 15.89 13.97 -6.03
N GLN A 7 16.90 14.84 -5.94
CA GLN A 7 17.02 15.77 -4.81
C GLN A 7 15.84 16.75 -4.73
N GLN A 8 15.38 17.25 -5.87
CA GLN A 8 14.16 18.06 -5.92
C GLN A 8 12.92 17.26 -5.50
N SER A 9 12.84 15.98 -5.89
CA SER A 9 11.74 15.12 -5.50
C SER A 9 11.74 14.79 -4.01
N LEU A 10 12.92 14.64 -3.40
CA LEU A 10 13.10 14.39 -1.97
C LEU A 10 12.73 15.61 -1.12
N SER A 11 12.95 16.83 -1.63
CA SER A 11 12.66 18.06 -0.88
C SER A 11 11.17 18.43 -0.87
N ALA A 12 10.47 18.29 -2.00
CA ALA A 12 9.09 18.75 -2.12
C ALA A 12 8.24 17.98 -3.15
N GLY A 13 8.63 16.77 -3.54
CA GLY A 13 7.96 15.98 -4.57
C GLY A 13 7.46 14.61 -4.09
N PRO A 14 7.26 13.64 -5.00
CA PRO A 14 6.72 12.34 -4.64
C PRO A 14 7.62 11.53 -3.69
N HIS A 15 8.95 11.68 -3.75
CA HIS A 15 9.83 11.05 -2.75
C HIS A 15 9.73 11.74 -1.39
N HIS A 16 9.45 13.05 -1.35
CA HIS A 16 9.09 13.73 -0.10
C HIS A 16 7.81 13.11 0.49
N LEU A 17 6.77 12.89 -0.31
CA LEU A 17 5.53 12.23 0.15
C LEU A 17 5.82 10.83 0.73
N LEU A 18 6.64 10.01 0.04
CA LEU A 18 7.07 8.71 0.55
C LEU A 18 7.82 8.83 1.88
N SER A 19 8.72 9.82 2.01
CA SER A 19 9.51 10.02 3.23
C SER A 19 8.67 10.31 4.47
N ARG A 20 7.47 10.91 4.29
CA ARG A 20 6.54 11.22 5.38
C ARG A 20 5.91 9.97 6.01
N LEU A 21 5.91 8.84 5.28
CA LEU A 21 5.43 7.55 5.79
C LEU A 21 6.42 6.92 6.77
N VAL A 22 7.72 7.23 6.66
CA VAL A 22 8.79 6.61 7.45
C VAL A 22 8.51 6.76 8.94
N GLY A 23 8.65 5.65 9.68
CA GLY A 23 8.38 5.56 11.11
C GLY A 23 7.69 4.26 11.49
N THR A 24 7.41 4.12 12.77
CA THR A 24 6.65 3.00 13.35
C THR A 24 5.22 3.43 13.61
N TRP A 25 4.29 2.52 13.36
CA TRP A 25 2.85 2.75 13.37
C TRP A 25 2.14 1.59 14.06
N GLU A 26 1.10 1.91 14.80
CA GLU A 26 0.23 0.92 15.44
C GLU A 26 -1.23 1.33 15.22
N GLY A 27 -2.12 0.34 15.15
CA GLY A 27 -3.48 0.62 14.76
C GLY A 27 -4.38 -0.59 14.70
N VAL A 28 -5.41 -0.46 13.88
CA VAL A 28 -6.43 -1.49 13.68
C VAL A 28 -6.55 -1.80 12.20
N ALA A 29 -6.48 -3.07 11.86
CA ALA A 29 -6.82 -3.61 10.55
C ALA A 29 -8.27 -4.09 10.57
N ARG A 30 -9.04 -3.71 9.56
CA ARG A 30 -10.39 -4.22 9.33
C ARG A 30 -10.45 -4.87 7.96
N THR A 31 -11.20 -5.97 7.88
CA THR A 31 -11.36 -6.74 6.64
C THR A 31 -12.84 -6.89 6.32
N TRP A 32 -13.18 -6.80 5.03
CA TRP A 32 -14.53 -6.94 4.49
C TRP A 32 -14.55 -7.99 3.39
N PHE A 33 -15.57 -8.85 3.41
CA PHE A 33 -15.90 -9.74 2.29
C PHE A 33 -17.19 -9.33 1.57
N GLN A 34 -17.97 -8.46 2.20
CA GLN A 34 -19.20 -7.89 1.67
C GLN A 34 -19.22 -6.40 2.00
N PRO A 35 -19.91 -5.57 1.20
CA PRO A 35 -20.15 -4.18 1.54
C PRO A 35 -20.76 -4.06 2.95
N ASP A 36 -20.33 -3.04 3.68
CA ASP A 36 -20.90 -2.60 4.97
C ASP A 36 -20.83 -3.59 6.15
N LYS A 37 -20.24 -4.78 5.98
CA LYS A 37 -20.04 -5.76 7.06
C LYS A 37 -18.56 -6.04 7.31
N VAL A 38 -18.05 -5.54 8.45
CA VAL A 38 -16.71 -5.91 8.94
C VAL A 38 -16.73 -7.39 9.30
N GLU A 39 -15.83 -8.16 8.69
CA GLU A 39 -15.69 -9.59 8.92
C GLU A 39 -14.65 -9.89 10.01
N ASP A 40 -13.55 -9.14 10.03
CA ASP A 40 -12.51 -9.25 11.05
C ASP A 40 -12.01 -7.85 11.42
N GLU A 41 -11.68 -7.69 12.69
CA GLU A 41 -10.96 -6.54 13.22
C GLU A 41 -9.82 -7.04 14.10
N SER A 42 -8.58 -6.66 13.76
CA SER A 42 -7.38 -7.12 14.43
C SER A 42 -6.38 -5.98 14.66
N PRO A 43 -5.63 -5.97 15.79
CA PRO A 43 -4.53 -5.03 15.96
C PRO A 43 -3.47 -5.22 14.88
N ILE A 44 -2.90 -4.11 14.40
CA ILE A 44 -1.83 -4.13 13.41
C ILE A 44 -0.67 -3.23 13.84
N SER A 45 0.55 -3.71 13.62
CA SER A 45 1.79 -2.95 13.80
C SER A 45 2.55 -2.91 12.49
N GLY A 46 3.03 -1.73 12.11
CA GLY A 46 3.69 -1.48 10.84
C GLY A 46 4.92 -0.61 11.00
N THR A 47 5.96 -0.86 10.21
CA THR A 47 7.15 -0.01 10.14
C THR A 47 7.48 0.33 8.69
N PHE A 48 7.63 1.62 8.41
CA PHE A 48 8.11 2.13 7.13
C PHE A 48 9.55 2.59 7.30
N ARG A 49 10.47 2.07 6.49
CA ARG A 49 11.90 2.39 6.50
C ARG A 49 12.31 2.97 5.16
N SER A 50 13.06 4.06 5.17
CA SER A 50 13.71 4.56 3.95
C SER A 50 14.76 3.56 3.47
N ALA A 51 14.88 3.38 2.16
CA ALA A 51 15.85 2.50 1.54
C ALA A 51 16.53 3.17 0.34
N LEU A 52 17.80 2.81 0.12
CA LEU A 52 18.60 3.23 -1.03
C LEU A 52 18.59 4.76 -1.22
N ASP A 53 19.02 5.50 -0.20
CA ASP A 53 19.14 6.97 -0.20
C ASP A 53 17.82 7.71 -0.46
N GLY A 54 16.72 7.22 0.10
CA GLY A 54 15.40 7.85 -0.04
C GLY A 54 14.69 7.55 -1.36
N ARG A 55 15.23 6.67 -2.21
CA ARG A 55 14.59 6.25 -3.46
C ARG A 55 13.36 5.39 -3.23
N PHE A 56 13.37 4.61 -2.17
CA PHE A 56 12.29 3.68 -1.84
C PHE A 56 11.92 3.76 -0.37
N VAL A 57 10.73 3.27 -0.07
CA VAL A 57 10.28 2.98 1.29
C VAL A 57 9.90 1.51 1.36
N VAL A 58 10.43 0.80 2.36
CA VAL A 58 10.04 -0.57 2.68
C VAL A 58 9.08 -0.52 3.86
N TYR A 59 7.89 -1.08 3.67
CA TYR A 59 6.85 -1.25 4.67
C TYR A 59 6.81 -2.71 5.10
N GLU A 60 6.89 -2.97 6.40
CA GLU A 60 6.71 -4.31 6.98
C GLU A 60 5.63 -4.23 8.04
N TYR A 61 4.76 -5.23 8.13
CA TYR A 61 3.68 -5.25 9.11
C TYR A 61 3.32 -6.64 9.61
N THR A 62 2.72 -6.66 10.80
CA THR A 62 2.16 -7.84 11.45
C THR A 62 0.76 -7.54 11.96
N SER A 63 -0.16 -8.48 11.77
CA SER A 63 -1.55 -8.43 12.21
C SER A 63 -2.04 -9.85 12.55
N ALA A 64 -3.35 -10.01 12.71
CA ALA A 64 -4.04 -11.28 12.67
C ALA A 64 -5.25 -11.22 11.72
N PHE A 65 -5.78 -12.40 11.37
CA PHE A 65 -7.11 -12.57 10.76
C PHE A 65 -7.75 -13.83 11.36
N GLY A 66 -8.95 -13.72 11.95
CA GLY A 66 -9.61 -14.83 12.61
C GLY A 66 -8.75 -15.46 13.72
N GLY A 67 -7.96 -14.65 14.42
CA GLY A 67 -7.02 -15.07 15.46
C GLY A 67 -5.74 -15.75 14.96
N LYS A 68 -5.53 -15.89 13.64
CA LYS A 68 -4.31 -16.46 13.06
C LYS A 68 -3.32 -15.34 12.71
N PRO A 69 -2.01 -15.48 13.01
CA PRO A 69 -1.01 -14.50 12.64
C PRO A 69 -0.96 -14.23 11.13
N LEU A 70 -0.80 -12.96 10.78
CA LEU A 70 -0.61 -12.47 9.42
C LEU A 70 0.61 -11.55 9.39
N SER A 71 1.48 -11.69 8.39
CA SER A 71 2.58 -10.76 8.14
C SER A 71 2.68 -10.41 6.67
N GLY A 72 3.11 -9.19 6.37
CA GLY A 72 3.37 -8.78 5.00
C GLY A 72 4.41 -7.69 4.88
N MET A 73 4.79 -7.42 3.64
CA MET A 73 5.71 -6.35 3.30
C MET A 73 5.37 -5.72 1.95
N ALA A 74 5.76 -4.46 1.78
CA ALA A 74 5.71 -3.78 0.51
C ALA A 74 6.97 -2.94 0.28
N THR A 75 7.36 -2.80 -0.97
CA THR A 75 8.33 -1.78 -1.39
C THR A 75 7.63 -0.74 -2.23
N LEU A 76 7.75 0.53 -1.85
CA LEU A 76 7.16 1.68 -2.52
C LEU A 76 8.25 2.54 -3.16
N GLY A 77 7.95 3.07 -4.35
CA GLY A 77 8.81 4.03 -5.05
C GLY A 77 7.99 4.93 -5.96
N HIS A 78 8.68 5.87 -6.62
CA HIS A 78 8.09 6.70 -7.66
C HIS A 78 9.03 6.81 -8.86
N HIS A 79 8.57 6.36 -10.03
CA HIS A 79 9.33 6.44 -11.26
C HIS A 79 9.33 7.88 -11.80
N LEU A 80 10.48 8.56 -11.76
CA LEU A 80 10.57 9.99 -12.09
C LEU A 80 10.25 10.30 -13.56
N ASP A 81 10.63 9.42 -14.49
CA ASP A 81 10.39 9.63 -15.93
C ASP A 81 8.95 9.28 -16.33
N GLY A 82 8.41 8.19 -15.75
CA GLY A 82 7.03 7.74 -15.95
C GLY A 82 6.01 8.50 -15.10
N LYS A 83 6.49 9.31 -14.14
CA LYS A 83 5.69 10.13 -13.23
C LYS A 83 4.58 9.35 -12.54
N GLN A 84 4.91 8.19 -11.99
CA GLN A 84 3.94 7.30 -11.35
C GLN A 84 4.54 6.62 -10.13
N PHE A 85 3.70 6.39 -9.11
CA PHE A 85 4.05 5.52 -8.00
C PHE A 85 4.10 4.05 -8.43
N THR A 86 4.97 3.29 -7.79
CA THR A 86 5.12 1.85 -8.00
C THR A 86 5.17 1.14 -6.66
N MET A 87 4.55 -0.03 -6.58
CA MET A 87 4.56 -0.86 -5.38
C MET A 87 4.77 -2.33 -5.76
N SER A 88 5.53 -3.03 -4.94
CA SER A 88 5.52 -4.49 -4.88
C SER A 88 4.99 -4.90 -3.52
N TRP A 89 4.03 -5.82 -3.47
CA TRP A 89 3.37 -6.25 -2.24
C TRP A 89 3.34 -7.76 -2.12
N VAL A 90 3.68 -8.25 -0.93
CA VAL A 90 3.55 -9.66 -0.54
C VAL A 90 3.02 -9.77 0.88
N ASP A 91 2.31 -10.87 1.16
CA ASP A 91 1.89 -11.23 2.50
C ASP A 91 1.60 -12.73 2.64
N THR A 92 1.34 -13.17 3.87
CA THR A 92 1.08 -14.58 4.18
C THR A 92 -0.38 -14.99 3.98
N PHE A 93 -1.24 -14.15 3.38
CA PHE A 93 -2.69 -14.40 3.36
C PHE A 93 -3.35 -14.15 2.00
N HIS A 94 -3.14 -12.99 1.39
CA HIS A 94 -3.87 -12.57 0.20
C HIS A 94 -3.19 -13.00 -1.11
N VAL A 95 -1.85 -12.88 -1.19
CA VAL A 95 -1.14 -13.12 -2.46
C VAL A 95 -0.54 -14.52 -2.60
N GLY A 96 -0.62 -15.34 -1.55
CA GLY A 96 -0.02 -16.68 -1.53
C GLY A 96 1.49 -16.64 -1.74
N THR A 97 1.98 -17.21 -2.83
CA THR A 97 3.41 -17.18 -3.22
C THR A 97 3.71 -16.24 -4.39
N ASP A 98 2.74 -15.42 -4.79
CA ASP A 98 2.91 -14.43 -5.86
C ASP A 98 3.45 -13.09 -5.32
N ILE A 99 4.02 -12.29 -6.21
CA ILE A 99 4.44 -10.91 -5.93
C ILE A 99 3.52 -9.98 -6.69
N MET A 100 2.64 -9.28 -5.97
CA MET A 100 1.74 -8.34 -6.61
C MET A 100 2.50 -7.05 -6.97
N SER A 101 2.63 -6.80 -8.27
CA SER A 101 3.15 -5.53 -8.79
C SER A 101 2.00 -4.57 -9.06
N LEU A 102 2.10 -3.35 -8.53
CA LEU A 102 1.09 -2.31 -8.64
C LEU A 102 1.69 -1.00 -9.16
N GLN A 103 0.91 -0.27 -9.93
CA GLN A 103 1.32 0.99 -10.55
C GLN A 103 0.24 2.05 -10.39
N GLY A 104 0.66 3.29 -10.12
CA GLY A 104 -0.22 4.45 -10.10
C GLY A 104 -0.44 5.04 -11.49
N GLU A 105 -1.38 5.98 -11.57
CA GLU A 105 -1.66 6.75 -12.78
C GLU A 105 -0.46 7.62 -13.17
N ALA A 106 -0.10 7.62 -14.46
CA ALA A 106 0.98 8.45 -14.97
C ALA A 106 0.63 9.95 -14.86
N GLY A 107 1.56 10.74 -14.34
CA GLY A 107 1.42 12.18 -14.10
C GLY A 107 0.93 12.53 -12.69
N VAL A 108 0.43 11.56 -11.92
CA VAL A 108 -0.01 11.77 -10.52
C VAL A 108 1.18 11.59 -9.58
N SER A 109 1.43 12.61 -8.75
CA SER A 109 2.61 12.65 -7.87
C SER A 109 2.34 13.18 -6.46
N ASP A 110 1.08 13.53 -6.17
CA ASP A 110 0.61 14.13 -4.92
C ASP A 110 -0.25 13.16 -4.07
N ARG A 111 -0.66 12.03 -4.64
CA ARG A 111 -1.39 10.95 -3.95
C ARG A 111 -0.82 9.58 -4.31
N ILE A 112 -0.77 8.67 -3.34
CA ILE A 112 -0.33 7.29 -3.55
C ILE A 112 -1.59 6.42 -3.73
N SER A 113 -1.92 6.15 -4.99
CA SER A 113 -2.96 5.20 -5.39
C SER A 113 -2.38 4.31 -6.47
N VAL A 114 -2.27 3.01 -6.21
CA VAL A 114 -1.61 2.04 -7.10
C VAL A 114 -2.51 0.86 -7.36
N THR A 115 -2.59 0.41 -8.61
CA THR A 115 -3.43 -0.73 -9.01
C THR A 115 -2.57 -1.83 -9.63
N GLY A 116 -2.80 -3.06 -9.20
CA GLY A 116 -2.25 -4.28 -9.78
C GLY A 116 -3.37 -5.25 -10.16
N SER A 117 -3.00 -6.48 -10.48
CA SER A 117 -3.97 -7.55 -10.74
C SER A 117 -3.47 -8.89 -10.24
N TYR A 118 -4.39 -9.79 -9.90
CA TYR A 118 -4.09 -11.14 -9.44
C TYR A 118 -5.03 -12.17 -10.08
N SER A 119 -4.61 -13.44 -10.07
CA SER A 119 -5.40 -14.54 -10.61
C SER A 119 -6.31 -15.12 -9.53
N THR A 120 -7.58 -15.38 -9.87
CA THR A 120 -8.53 -16.11 -9.01
C THR A 120 -8.74 -17.58 -9.44
N GLY A 121 -8.11 -17.98 -10.54
CA GLY A 121 -8.13 -19.33 -11.12
C GLY A 121 -7.52 -19.32 -12.52
N GLU A 122 -7.10 -20.48 -13.05
CA GLU A 122 -6.40 -20.57 -14.34
C GLU A 122 -7.23 -20.05 -15.53
N GLN A 123 -8.56 -20.20 -15.47
CA GLN A 123 -9.48 -19.84 -16.54
C GLN A 123 -10.30 -18.58 -16.24
N SER A 124 -10.11 -17.97 -15.07
CA SER A 124 -10.85 -16.79 -14.65
C SER A 124 -10.14 -15.52 -15.14
N PRO A 125 -10.89 -14.47 -15.54
CA PRO A 125 -10.28 -13.18 -15.79
C PRO A 125 -9.53 -12.69 -14.53
N ARG A 126 -8.43 -11.96 -14.72
CA ARG A 126 -7.68 -11.39 -13.59
C ARG A 126 -8.52 -10.34 -12.89
N TRP A 127 -8.49 -10.36 -11.56
CA TRP A 127 -9.13 -9.34 -10.73
C TRP A 127 -8.14 -8.20 -10.50
N GLY A 128 -8.64 -6.98 -10.40
CA GLY A 128 -7.84 -5.82 -10.03
C GLY A 128 -7.70 -5.72 -8.51
N TRP A 129 -6.59 -5.13 -8.08
CA TRP A 129 -6.36 -4.82 -6.67
C TRP A 129 -5.77 -3.41 -6.57
N ARG A 130 -6.45 -2.51 -5.87
CA ARG A 130 -5.98 -1.13 -5.66
C ARG A 130 -5.57 -0.93 -4.22
N VAL A 131 -4.49 -0.19 -4.00
CA VAL A 131 -4.03 0.26 -2.69
C VAL A 131 -3.92 1.78 -2.70
N ASP A 132 -4.65 2.41 -1.78
CA ASP A 132 -4.60 3.85 -1.52
C ASP A 132 -3.91 4.08 -0.17
N ILE A 133 -2.92 4.97 -0.12
CA ILE A 133 -2.13 5.29 1.09
C ILE A 133 -2.23 6.79 1.37
N GLU A 134 -2.84 7.14 2.49
CA GLU A 134 -3.22 8.51 2.82
C GLU A 134 -2.75 8.91 4.21
N LEU A 135 -1.95 9.97 4.29
CA LEU A 135 -1.67 10.65 5.55
C LEU A 135 -2.85 11.58 5.87
N THR A 136 -3.71 11.17 6.79
CA THR A 136 -4.89 11.94 7.22
C THR A 136 -4.56 12.95 8.34
N GLY A 137 -3.31 12.95 8.81
CA GLY A 137 -2.73 13.91 9.73
C GLY A 137 -1.21 13.70 9.87
N PRO A 138 -0.51 14.49 10.71
CA PRO A 138 0.93 14.32 10.92
C PRO A 138 1.32 12.91 11.42
N ASP A 139 0.45 12.36 12.27
CA ASP A 139 0.63 11.08 12.96
C ASP A 139 -0.54 10.13 12.74
N ALA A 140 -1.29 10.33 11.64
CA ALA A 140 -2.42 9.50 11.25
C ALA A 140 -2.26 9.06 9.80
N LEU A 141 -2.39 7.75 9.57
CA LEU A 141 -2.20 7.09 8.29
C LEU A 141 -3.36 6.13 8.06
N VAL A 142 -3.98 6.19 6.88
CA VAL A 142 -4.98 5.23 6.42
C VAL A 142 -4.46 4.55 5.17
N ILE A 143 -4.50 3.22 5.17
CA ILE A 143 -4.19 2.41 3.98
C ILE A 143 -5.43 1.60 3.63
N THR A 144 -5.97 1.80 2.44
CA THR A 144 -7.17 1.10 1.99
C THR A 144 -6.86 0.22 0.79
N HIS A 145 -7.16 -1.06 0.91
CA HIS A 145 -7.07 -2.01 -0.19
C HIS A 145 -8.47 -2.25 -0.75
N PHE A 146 -8.58 -2.26 -2.07
CA PHE A 146 -9.81 -2.52 -2.80
C PHE A 146 -9.63 -3.72 -3.70
N ASN A 147 -10.67 -4.55 -3.72
CA ASN A 147 -10.81 -5.60 -4.69
C ASN A 147 -11.66 -5.11 -5.87
N ILE A 148 -11.29 -5.49 -7.09
CA ILE A 148 -11.94 -5.01 -8.32
C ILE A 148 -12.28 -6.21 -9.19
N GLU A 149 -13.54 -6.62 -9.16
CA GLU A 149 -14.05 -7.64 -10.06
C GLU A 149 -14.06 -7.14 -11.51
N PRO A 150 -13.82 -8.04 -12.50
CA PRO A 150 -13.88 -7.66 -13.91
C PRO A 150 -15.23 -7.03 -14.29
N GLY A 151 -15.20 -5.74 -14.65
CA GLY A 151 -16.40 -4.99 -15.05
C GLY A 151 -17.14 -4.31 -13.91
N GLU A 152 -16.70 -4.47 -12.66
CA GLU A 152 -17.34 -3.91 -11.47
C GLU A 152 -16.55 -2.73 -10.88
N ALA A 153 -17.22 -1.95 -10.04
CA ALA A 153 -16.58 -0.87 -9.29
C ALA A 153 -15.71 -1.42 -8.13
N PRO A 154 -14.61 -0.74 -7.75
CA PRO A 154 -13.78 -1.13 -6.62
C PRO A 154 -14.57 -1.28 -5.32
N GLN A 155 -14.41 -2.43 -4.66
CA GLN A 155 -15.01 -2.76 -3.36
C GLN A 155 -13.94 -2.75 -2.28
N LYS A 156 -14.21 -2.10 -1.13
CA LYS A 156 -13.26 -2.07 -0.02
C LYS A 156 -13.05 -3.48 0.54
N ALA A 157 -11.79 -3.92 0.63
CA ALA A 157 -11.41 -5.24 1.12
C ALA A 157 -10.69 -5.16 2.46
N ILE A 158 -9.76 -4.21 2.60
CA ILE A 158 -8.95 -4.01 3.82
C ILE A 158 -8.84 -2.52 4.09
N GLU A 159 -8.86 -2.14 5.37
CA GLU A 159 -8.57 -0.78 5.82
C GLU A 159 -7.66 -0.87 7.05
N LEU A 160 -6.52 -0.22 6.97
CA LEU A 160 -5.56 -0.10 8.06
C LEU A 160 -5.64 1.33 8.57
N GLN A 161 -6.10 1.51 9.81
CA GLN A 161 -6.10 2.80 10.48
C GLN A 161 -4.95 2.85 11.48
N TYR A 162 -3.93 3.62 11.14
CA TYR A 162 -2.70 3.73 11.89
C TYR A 162 -2.59 5.06 12.64
N LYS A 163 -1.97 4.99 13.81
CA LYS A 163 -1.38 6.12 14.52
C LYS A 163 0.12 5.93 14.64
N ARG A 164 0.88 7.01 14.52
CA ARG A 164 2.33 6.94 14.66
C ARG A 164 2.68 6.60 16.11
N ARG A 165 3.62 5.68 16.29
CA ARG A 165 4.21 5.38 17.60
C ARG A 165 5.26 6.44 17.91
N SER A 166 5.06 7.14 19.03
CA SER A 166 5.99 8.11 19.62
C SER A 166 7.29 7.47 20.08
#